data_AF-A0A1F2TVH7-F1
#
_entry.id   AF-A0A1F2TVH7-F1
#
_cell.length_a   1.000
_cell.length_b   1.000
_cell.length_c   1.000
_cell.angle_alpha   90.00
_cell.angle_beta   90.00
_cell.angle_gamma   90.00
#
_symmetry.space_group_name_H-M   'P 1'
#
loop_
_entity.id
_entity.type
_entity.pdbx_description
1 polymer ?
#
loop_
_entity_poly.entity_id
_entity_poly.type
_entity_poly.pdbx_seq_one_letter_code
_entity_poly.pdbx_strand_id
1 'polypeptide(L)' 'MEDFTMARAVPFAVALPDDLRRQLDAIAEEEGVSRGSVIRQALSAELARRNWLKSSRAGTATKRNDDAA' A
#
# COMPACT_ATOMS: atom_id res chain seq x y z
N MET A 1 4.08 -18.16 21.91
CA MET A 1 4.52 -18.06 20.51
C MET A 1 3.26 -17.79 19.73
N GLU A 2 3.00 -16.52 19.42
CA GLU A 2 1.73 -16.12 18.81
C GLU A 2 1.69 -16.65 17.37
N ASP A 3 0.75 -17.55 17.10
CA ASP A 3 0.41 -18.00 15.76
C ASP A 3 -0.06 -16.79 14.95
N PHE A 4 0.85 -16.20 14.18
CA PHE A 4 0.52 -15.35 13.04
C PHE A 4 -0.17 -16.23 12.00
N THR A 5 -1.42 -16.59 12.29
CA THR A 5 -2.31 -17.26 11.36
C THR A 5 -2.31 -16.39 10.12
N MET A 6 -1.66 -16.87 9.05
CA MET A 6 -1.59 -16.22 7.74
C MET A 6 -2.96 -15.63 7.45
N ALA A 7 -3.09 -14.30 7.57
CA ALA A 7 -4.39 -13.65 7.44
C ALA A 7 -4.98 -14.10 6.11
N ARG A 8 -6.03 -14.92 6.18
CA ARG A 8 -6.55 -15.61 5.00
C ARG A 8 -6.93 -14.54 3.99
N ALA A 9 -6.27 -14.55 2.83
CA ALA A 9 -6.55 -13.59 1.79
C ALA A 9 -8.02 -13.76 1.36
N VAL A 10 -8.82 -12.73 1.62
CA VAL A 10 -10.22 -12.70 1.21
C VAL A 10 -10.29 -12.09 -0.19
N PRO A 11 -10.81 -12.81 -1.19
CA PRO A 11 -10.96 -12.25 -2.53
C PRO A 11 -12.02 -11.15 -2.52
N PHE A 12 -11.76 -10.06 -3.23
CA PHE A 12 -12.72 -8.99 -3.48
C PHE A 12 -12.56 -8.48 -4.92
N ALA A 13 -13.61 -7.85 -5.45
CA ALA A 13 -13.63 -7.30 -6.79
C ALA A 13 -13.61 -5.77 -6.76
N VAL A 14 -12.89 -5.16 -7.69
CA VAL A 14 -12.83 -3.71 -7.89
C VAL A 14 -12.98 -3.42 -9.38
N ALA A 15 -13.88 -2.50 -9.72
CA ALA A 15 -13.96 -1.98 -11.08
C ALA A 15 -12.83 -0.97 -11.31
N LEU A 16 -12.07 -1.16 -12.38
CA LEU A 16 -10.99 -0.25 -12.79
C LEU A 16 -11.30 0.30 -14.18
N PRO A 17 -10.90 1.55 -14.48
CA PRO A 17 -10.86 2.04 -15.84
C PRO A 17 -10.03 1.13 -16.74
N ASP A 18 -10.44 0.98 -18.00
CA ASP A 18 -9.79 0.05 -18.94
C ASP A 18 -8.30 0.37 -19.15
N ASP A 19 -7.93 1.65 -19.22
CA ASP A 19 -6.54 2.06 -19.39
C ASP A 19 -5.66 1.62 -18.21
N LEU A 20 -6.17 1.76 -16.98
CA LEU A 20 -5.46 1.33 -15.78
C LEU A 20 -5.33 -0.19 -15.74
N ARG A 21 -6.37 -0.91 -16.16
CA ARG A 21 -6.33 -2.37 -16.27
C ARG A 21 -5.27 -2.82 -17.30
N ARG A 22 -5.17 -2.16 -18.45
CA ARG A 22 -4.15 -2.45 -19.46
C ARG A 22 -2.74 -2.21 -18.95
N GLN A 23 -2.52 -1.13 -18.20
CA GLN A 23 -1.21 -0.87 -17.58
C GLN A 23 -0.83 -1.96 -16.58
N LEU A 24 -1.78 -2.42 -15.76
CA LEU A 24 -1.53 -3.52 -14.82
C LEU A 24 -1.22 -4.84 -15.55
N ASP A 25 -1.87 -5.09 -16.68
CA ASP A 25 -1.60 -6.26 -17.52
C ASP A 25 -0.21 -6.22 -18.16
N ALA A 26 0.20 -5.05 -18.67
CA ALA A 26 1.54 -4.86 -19.25
C ALA A 26 2.65 -5.11 -18.23
N ILE A 27 2.53 -4.54 -17.02
CA ILE A 27 3.51 -4.76 -15.94
C ILE A 27 3.55 -6.23 -15.52
N ALA A 28 2.38 -6.88 -15.43
CA ALA A 28 2.30 -8.29 -15.08
C ALA A 28 3.01 -9.19 -16.13
N GLU A 29 2.86 -8.85 -17.41
CA GLU A 29 3.54 -9.54 -18.52
C GLU A 29 5.05 -9.29 -18.51
N GLU A 30 5.49 -8.04 -18.36
CA GLU A 30 6.90 -7.65 -18.30
C GLU A 30 7.65 -8.33 -17.14
N GLU A 31 7.02 -8.40 -15.96
CA GLU A 31 7.61 -9.00 -14.76
C GLU A 31 7.40 -10.53 -14.69
N GLY A 32 6.58 -11.12 -15.56
CA GLY A 32 6.25 -12.55 -15.54
C GLY A 32 5.46 -12.98 -14.29
N VAL A 33 4.65 -12.08 -13.73
CA VAL A 33 3.87 -12.31 -12.49
C VAL A 33 2.37 -12.18 -12.73
N SER A 34 1.56 -12.64 -11.77
CA SER A 34 0.11 -12.41 -11.85
C SER A 34 -0.25 -10.94 -11.64
N ARG A 35 -1.30 -10.46 -12.33
CA ARG A 35 -1.91 -9.13 -12.09
C ARG A 35 -2.20 -8.86 -10.61
N GLY A 36 -2.69 -9.87 -9.89
CA GLY A 36 -2.95 -9.77 -8.46
C GLY A 36 -1.69 -9.51 -7.63
N SER A 37 -0.53 -10.00 -8.08
CA SER A 37 0.76 -9.69 -7.45
C SER A 37 1.12 -8.22 -7.62
N VAL A 38 1.01 -7.70 -8.85
CA VAL A 38 1.25 -6.27 -9.16
C VAL A 38 0.35 -5.38 -8.31
N ILE A 39 -0.96 -5.68 -8.25
CA ILE A 39 -1.92 -4.93 -7.44
C ILE A 39 -1.56 -4.96 -5.95
N ARG A 40 -1.20 -6.13 -5.40
CA ARG A 40 -0.80 -6.25 -3.98
C ARG A 40 0.45 -5.43 -3.67
N GLN A 41 1.45 -5.47 -4.55
CA GLN A 41 2.68 -4.68 -4.39
C GLN A 41 2.38 -3.18 -4.43
N ALA A 42 1.63 -2.72 -5.45
CA ALA A 42 1.25 -1.32 -5.59
C ALA A 42 0.45 -0.80 -4.38
N LEU A 43 -0.53 -1.57 -3.91
CA LEU A 43 -1.32 -1.23 -2.72
C LEU A 43 -0.45 -1.20 -1.46
N SER A 44 0.45 -2.17 -1.28
CA SER A 44 1.33 -2.22 -0.10
C SER A 44 2.26 -1.02 -0.05
N ALA A 45 2.85 -0.64 -1.20
CA ALA A 45 3.70 0.54 -1.33
C ALA A 45 2.94 1.84 -1.01
N GLU A 46 1.74 2.01 -1.57
CA GLU A 46 0.92 3.20 -1.32
C GLU A 46 0.44 3.29 0.14
N LEU A 47 0.08 2.17 0.77
CA LEU A 47 -0.27 2.12 2.18
C LEU A 47 0.93 2.49 3.07
N ALA A 48 2.12 1.96 2.78
CA ALA A 48 3.34 2.31 3.50
C ALA A 48 3.65 3.81 3.36
N ARG A 49 3.55 4.37 2.15
CA ARG A 49 3.75 5.81 1.88
C ARG A 49 2.75 6.67 2.67
N ARG A 50 1.47 6.29 2.69
CA ARG A 50 0.43 7.00 3.46
C ARG A 50 0.68 6.92 4.96
N ASN A 51 1.11 5.76 5.46
CA ASN A 51 1.41 5.60 6.88
C ASN A 51 2.60 6.47 7.30
N TRP A 52 3.65 6.51 6.46
CA TRP A 52 4.79 7.39 6.66
C TRP A 52 4.37 8.87 6.67
N LEU A 53 3.54 9.31 5.72
CA LEU A 53 3.01 10.67 5.66
C LEU A 53 2.16 11.05 6.90
N LYS A 54 1.42 10.11 7.46
CA LYS A 54 0.69 10.33 8.71
C LYS A 54 1.65 10.47 9.89
N SER A 55 2.64 9.60 9.97
CA SER A 55 3.64 9.63 11.06
C SER A 55 4.49 10.90 11.03
N SER A 56 4.91 11.36 9.85
CA SER A 56 5.71 12.58 9.71
C SER A 56 4.93 13.85 10.08
N ARG A 57 3.63 13.88 9.80
CA ARG A 57 2.72 14.93 10.27
C ARG A 57 2.50 14.90 11.79
N ALA A 58 2.48 13.71 12.39
CA ALA A 58 2.37 13.58 13.85
C ALA A 58 3.64 14.07 14.57
N GLY A 59 4.83 13.68 14.09
CA GLY A 59 6.10 14.09 14.72
C GLY A 59 6.40 15.59 14.65
N THR A 60 5.91 16.30 13.62
CA THR A 60 6.05 17.76 13.52
C THR A 60 5.05 18.53 14.40
N ALA A 61 3.97 17.88 14.86
CA ALA A 61 3.04 18.47 15.83
C ALA A 61 3.62 18.46 17.25
N THR A 62 4.37 17.41 17.62
CA THR A 62 4.99 17.30 18.96
C THR A 62 6.16 18.27 19.14
N LYS A 63 7.03 18.43 18.13
CA LYS A 63 8.24 19.27 18.25
C LYS A 63 7.95 20.77 18.49
N ARG A 64 6.75 21.26 18.16
CA ARG A 64 6.39 22.68 18.36
C ARG A 64 5.99 23.03 19.80
N ASN A 65 5.70 22.04 20.65
CA ASN A 65 5.30 22.31 22.04
C ASN A 65 6.48 22.28 23.03
N ASP A 66 7.65 21.77 22.63
CA ASP A 66 8.82 21.67 23.53
C ASP A 66 9.81 22.86 23.40
N ASP A 67 9.67 23.72 22.39
CA ASP A 67 10.51 24.92 22.18
C ASP A 67 9.90 26.21 22.78
N ALA A 68 8.87 26.07 23.62
CA ALA A 68 8.12 27.20 24.22
C ALA A 68 8.09 27.18 25.76
N ALA A 69 9.10 26.58 26.40
CA ALA A 69 9.25 26.56 27.87
C ALA A 69 10.50 27.32 28.33
#